data_AF-A0A0R3MCD8-F1
#
_entry.id   AF-A0A0R3MCD8-F1
#
_cell.length_a   1.000
_cell.length_b   1.000
_cell.length_c   1.000
_cell.angle_alpha   90.00
_cell.angle_beta   90.00
_cell.angle_gamma   90.00
#
_symmetry.space_group_name_H-M   'P 1'
#
loop_
_entity.id
_entity.type
_entity.pdbx_description
1 polymer ?
#
loop_
_entity_poly.entity_id
_entity_poly.type
_entity_poly.pdbx_seq_one_letter_code
_entity_poly.pdbx_strand_id
1 'polypeptide(L)'
;MTSLKSWFEHQLTHISAKANIANEIRYGLNWDGLTRFLDDGRIELDTNIVERGICLIILIRKNALFGYDEGAENWACIARWSRPAN
;
A
#
# COMPACT_ATOMS: atom_id res chain seq x y z
N MET A 1 -3.03 12.02 18.82
CA MET A 1 -2.05 11.83 17.74
C MET A 1 -0.91 12.87 17.77
N THR A 2 -1.13 14.10 18.24
CA THR A 2 -0.12 15.18 18.30
C THR A 2 1.20 14.82 18.99
N SER A 3 1.16 14.01 20.06
CA SER A 3 2.38 13.56 20.76
C SER A 3 3.28 12.69 19.87
N LEU A 4 2.70 11.87 18.98
CA LEU A 4 3.46 11.06 18.02
C LEU A 4 4.10 11.94 16.94
N LYS A 5 3.38 12.98 16.47
CA LYS A 5 3.94 13.96 15.53
C LYS A 5 5.17 14.65 16.10
N SER A 6 5.04 15.17 17.31
CA SER A 6 6.14 15.85 18.02
C SER A 6 7.31 14.89 18.27
N TRP A 7 7.04 13.62 18.57
CA TRP A 7 8.09 12.61 18.69
C TRP A 7 8.83 12.39 17.36
N PHE A 8 8.13 12.27 16.23
CA PHE A 8 8.77 12.13 14.91
C PHE A 8 9.61 13.35 14.53
N GLU A 9 9.10 14.56 14.77
CA GLU A 9 9.82 15.81 14.56
C GLU A 9 11.10 15.87 15.40
N HIS A 10 11.02 15.43 16.66
CA HIS A 10 12.18 15.33 17.53
C HIS A 10 13.16 14.25 17.06
N GLN A 11 12.69 13.08 16.62
CA GLN A 11 13.60 12.05 16.09
C GLN A 11 14.39 12.54 14.87
N LEU A 12 13.80 13.35 14.00
CA LEU A 12 14.51 13.93 12.85
C LEU A 12 15.68 14.84 13.25
N THR A 13 15.73 15.39 14.47
CA THR A 13 16.89 16.16 14.93
C THR A 13 18.07 15.29 15.35
N HIS A 14 17.82 14.02 15.67
CA HIS A 14 18.84 13.06 16.12
C HIS A 14 19.37 12.17 14.99
N ILE A 15 18.63 12.08 13.88
CA ILE A 15 18.95 11.18 12.77
C ILE A 15 19.62 11.98 11.65
N SER A 16 20.65 11.39 11.03
CA SER A 16 21.27 11.96 9.83
C SER A 16 20.23 12.21 8.74
N ALA A 17 20.24 13.40 8.15
CA ALA A 17 19.26 13.80 7.15
C ALA A 17 19.25 12.90 5.89
N LYS A 18 20.38 12.22 5.61
CA LYS A 18 20.55 11.29 4.48
C LYS A 18 20.17 9.84 4.79
N ALA A 19 19.86 9.52 6.05
CA ALA A 19 19.48 8.16 6.41
C ALA A 19 18.13 7.80 5.79
N ASN A 20 17.98 6.55 5.33
CA ASN A 20 16.72 6.08 4.75
C ASN A 20 15.54 6.28 5.73
N ILE A 21 15.76 5.98 7.02
CA ILE A 21 14.77 6.17 8.09
C ILE A 21 14.30 7.63 8.20
N ALA A 22 15.18 8.61 7.96
CA ALA A 22 14.78 10.02 7.99
C ALA A 22 13.81 10.35 6.84
N ASN A 23 13.96 9.71 5.67
CA ASN A 23 13.00 9.83 4.58
C ASN A 23 11.65 9.19 4.92
N GLU A 24 11.67 7.99 5.50
CA GLU A 24 10.43 7.32 5.92
C GLU A 24 9.66 8.14 6.97
N ILE A 25 10.38 8.71 7.95
CA ILE A 25 9.76 9.58 8.95
C ILE A 25 9.18 10.86 8.31
N ARG A 26 9.89 11.48 7.36
CA ARG A 26 9.37 12.65 6.63
C ARG A 26 8.12 12.32 5.81
N TYR A 27 8.09 11.14 5.20
CA TYR A 27 6.91 10.66 4.50
C TYR A 27 5.73 10.48 5.47
N GLY A 28 5.96 9.87 6.63
CA GLY A 28 4.96 9.73 7.69
C GLY A 28 4.51 11.07 8.30
N LEU A 29 5.35 12.11 8.26
CA LEU A 29 4.99 13.47 8.65
C LEU A 29 4.04 14.18 7.68
N ASN A 30 3.66 13.56 6.56
CA ASN A 30 2.45 13.91 5.82
C ASN A 30 1.20 13.59 6.66
N TRP A 31 1.01 14.41 7.68
CA TRP A 31 0.20 14.11 8.85
C TRP A 31 -1.29 14.04 8.54
N ASP A 32 -1.77 14.89 7.63
CA ASP A 32 -3.17 14.93 7.21
C ASP A 32 -3.55 13.64 6.48
N GLY A 33 -2.62 13.07 5.70
CA GLY A 33 -2.81 11.74 5.10
C GLY A 33 -2.77 10.64 6.15
N LEU A 34 -1.76 10.67 7.02
CA LEU A 34 -1.55 9.63 8.03
C LEU A 34 -2.69 9.56 9.06
N THR A 35 -3.33 10.67 9.40
CA THR A 35 -4.37 10.70 10.45
C THR A 35 -5.80 10.56 9.95
N ARG A 36 -6.00 10.54 8.61
CA ARG A 36 -7.33 10.51 8.01
C ARG A 36 -8.18 9.30 8.38
N PHE A 37 -7.55 8.17 8.73
CA PHE A 37 -8.23 6.97 9.20
C PHE A 37 -8.93 7.16 10.56
N LEU A 38 -8.53 8.16 11.35
CA LEU A 38 -9.17 8.47 12.63
C LEU A 38 -10.55 9.11 12.43
N ASP A 39 -10.66 9.93 11.37
CA ASP A 39 -11.87 10.68 11.05
C ASP A 39 -12.77 9.92 10.07
N ASP A 40 -12.18 9.08 9.21
CA ASP A 40 -12.88 8.24 8.24
C ASP A 40 -12.58 6.76 8.48
N GLY A 41 -13.50 6.08 9.19
CA GLY A 41 -13.38 4.66 9.49
C GLY A 41 -13.51 3.71 8.28
N ARG A 42 -13.70 4.24 7.06
CA ARG A 42 -13.59 3.45 5.83
C ARG A 42 -12.15 3.31 5.36
N ILE A 43 -11.25 4.14 5.89
CA ILE A 43 -9.83 4.10 5.57
C ILE A 43 -9.16 3.18 6.59
N GLU A 44 -8.66 2.04 6.12
CA GLU A 44 -7.82 1.17 6.93
C GLU A 44 -6.43 1.78 7.11
N LEU A 45 -5.88 1.60 8.32
CA LEU A 45 -4.52 2.04 8.65
C LEU A 45 -3.45 1.17 7.96
N ASP A 46 -3.79 -0.10 7.70
CA ASP A 46 -2.87 -1.03 7.08
C ASP A 46 -3.09 -1.19 5.58
N THR A 47 -2.01 -1.46 4.86
CA THR A 47 -2.02 -1.71 3.43
C THR A 47 -2.25 -3.18 3.09
N ASN A 48 -2.61 -4.06 4.04
CA ASN A 48 -2.63 -5.51 3.80
C ASN A 48 -3.61 -5.90 2.70
N ILE A 49 -4.79 -5.28 2.65
CA ILE A 49 -5.78 -5.58 1.60
C ILE A 49 -5.23 -5.20 0.23
N VAL A 50 -4.64 -4.00 0.14
CA VAL A 50 -4.03 -3.48 -1.09
C VAL A 50 -2.85 -4.36 -1.51
N GLU A 51 -1.96 -4.70 -0.58
CA GLU A 51 -0.80 -5.56 -0.82
C GLU A 51 -1.21 -6.96 -1.25
N ARG A 52 -2.21 -7.57 -0.60
CA ARG A 52 -2.74 -8.88 -1.04
C ARG A 52 -3.31 -8.81 -2.45
N GLY A 53 -4.08 -7.77 -2.77
CA GLY A 53 -4.64 -7.55 -4.10
C GLY A 53 -3.56 -7.36 -5.18
N ILE A 54 -2.54 -6.55 -4.89
CA ILE A 54 -1.42 -6.30 -5.82
C ILE A 54 -0.53 -7.54 -5.95
N CYS A 55 -0.26 -8.27 -4.87
CA CYS A 55 0.48 -9.52 -4.88
C CYS A 55 -0.18 -10.55 -5.82
N LEU A 56 -1.51 -10.66 -5.80
CA LEU A 56 -2.25 -11.50 -6.73
C LEU A 56 -2.00 -11.10 -8.19
N ILE A 57 -2.04 -9.80 -8.51
CA ILE A 57 -1.79 -9.29 -9.87
C ILE A 57 -0.36 -9.57 -10.32
N ILE A 58 0.63 -9.34 -9.45
CA ILE A 58 2.04 -9.61 -9.74
C ILE A 58 2.27 -11.10 -9.97
N LEU A 59 1.64 -11.96 -9.17
CA LEU A 59 1.72 -13.41 -9.31
C LEU A 59 1.11 -13.87 -10.62
N ILE A 60 -0.07 -13.35 -11.00
CA ILE A 60 -0.72 -13.66 -12.28
C ILE A 60 0.17 -13.28 -13.45
N ARG A 61 0.77 -12.08 -13.45
CA ARG A 61 1.68 -11.63 -14.52
C ARG A 61 2.93 -12.50 -14.63
N LYS A 62 3.47 -12.95 -13.50
CA LYS A 62 4.62 -13.88 -13.49
C LYS A 62 4.24 -15.25 -14.05
N ASN A 63 3.06 -15.77 -13.71
CA ASN A 63 2.62 -17.10 -14.13
C ASN A 63 2.09 -17.14 -15.58
N ALA A 64 1.59 -16.03 -16.11
CA ALA A 64 1.12 -15.92 -17.50
C ALA A 64 2.22 -16.20 -18.54
N LEU A 65 3.49 -16.02 -18.17
CA LEU A 65 4.64 -16.34 -19.03
C LEU A 65 4.93 -17.85 -19.10
N PHE A 66 4.27 -18.68 -18.28
CA PHE A 66 4.57 -20.11 -18.11
C PHE A 66 3.39 -21.06 -18.41
N GLY A 67 2.26 -20.59 -18.98
CA GLY A 67 1.03 -21.38 -19.14
C GLY A 67 0.46 -21.41 -20.57
N TYR A 68 0.08 -22.61 -21.03
CA TYR A 68 -0.64 -22.95 -22.27
C TYR A 68 -2.03 -22.26 -22.33
N ASP A 69 -2.53 -21.98 -23.55
CA ASP A 69 -3.70 -21.12 -23.88
C ASP A 69 -4.96 -21.33 -22.99
N GLU A 70 -5.27 -22.56 -22.58
CA GLU A 70 -6.43 -22.87 -21.73
C GLU A 70 -6.35 -22.26 -20.31
N GLY A 71 -5.14 -22.05 -19.80
CA GLY A 71 -4.97 -21.33 -18.53
C GLY A 71 -5.42 -19.87 -18.69
N ALA A 72 -4.92 -19.19 -19.72
CA ALA A 72 -5.18 -17.77 -19.92
C ALA A 72 -6.68 -17.43 -20.01
N GLU A 73 -7.48 -18.29 -20.66
CA GLU A 73 -8.94 -18.09 -20.78
C GLU A 73 -9.68 -18.25 -19.45
N ASN A 74 -9.34 -19.25 -18.64
CA ASN A 74 -9.99 -19.48 -17.35
C ASN A 74 -9.64 -18.35 -16.34
N TRP A 75 -8.42 -17.82 -16.40
CA TRP A 75 -7.95 -16.75 -15.51
C TRP A 75 -8.40 -15.34 -15.93
N ALA A 76 -8.71 -15.11 -17.22
CA ALA A 76 -9.33 -13.86 -17.70
C ALA A 76 -10.73 -13.65 -17.12
N CYS A 77 -11.44 -14.73 -16.81
CA CYS A 77 -12.77 -14.69 -16.18
C CYS A 77 -12.71 -14.14 -14.74
N ILE A 78 -11.66 -14.50 -13.98
CA ILE A 78 -11.43 -13.99 -12.61
C ILE A 78 -11.03 -12.51 -12.63
N ALA A 79 -10.18 -12.09 -13.57
CA ALA A 79 -9.78 -10.69 -13.71
C ALA A 79 -10.94 -9.77 -14.14
N ARG A 80 -11.93 -10.29 -14.87
CA ARG A 80 -13.13 -9.55 -15.29
C ARG A 80 -14.08 -9.24 -14.12
N TRP A 81 -14.14 -10.10 -13.10
CA TRP A 81 -15.04 -9.94 -11.95
C TRP A 81 -14.62 -8.79 -11.00
N SER A 82 -13.38 -8.30 -11.03
CA SER A 82 -12.94 -7.18 -10.19
C SER A 82 -13.28 -5.79 -10.75
N ARG A 83 -13.90 -5.71 -11.94
CA ARG A 83 -14.53 -4.48 -12.41
C ARG A 83 -15.95 -4.41 -11.83
N PRO A 84 -16.27 -3.48 -10.92
CA PRO A 84 -17.67 -3.23 -10.60
C PRO A 84 -18.38 -2.77 -11.87
N ALA A 85 -19.41 -3.51 -12.27
CA ALA A 85 -20.32 -3.11 -13.33
C ALA A 85 -20.99 -1.79 -12.94
N ASN A 86 -20.93 -0.82 -13.84
CA ASN A 86 -21.87 0.29 -13.85
C ASN A 86 -23.21 -0.16 -14.45
#